data_AF-A0AAE1W028-F1
#
_entry.id   AF-A0AAE1W028-F1
#
_cell.length_a   1.000
_cell.length_b   1.000
_cell.length_c   1.000
_cell.angle_alpha   90.00
_cell.angle_beta   90.00
_cell.angle_gamma   90.00
#
_symmetry.space_group_name_H-M   'P 1'
#
loop_
_entity.id
_entity.type
_entity.pdbx_description
1 polymer ?
#
loop_
_entity_poly.entity_id
_entity_poly.type
_entity_poly.pdbx_seq_one_letter_code
_entity_poly.pdbx_strand_id
1 'polypeptide(L)'
;MDRKMSGEDISTNDIVQLRHICKTYGVRTFITTANARDSLYRVSINFVLDYCESISNVSTSIQINGEDVREFIAGLADNIGLESANAARMISAAVAARTRSRILQAWALEVQNKHSEALVELFKVCVIHRIFPPAENSDFVLAVIPLSKNID
;
A
#
# COMPACT_ATOMS: atom_id res chain seq x y z
N MET A 1 22.88 13.39 3.58
CA MET A 1 23.05 11.96 3.27
C MET A 1 22.53 11.76 1.85
N ASP A 2 23.39 11.32 0.94
CA ASP A 2 23.12 11.35 -0.51
C ASP A 2 22.05 10.33 -0.92
N ARG A 3 20.91 10.85 -1.39
CA ARG A 3 19.75 10.09 -1.90
C ARG A 3 20.08 9.17 -3.09
N LYS A 4 21.22 9.39 -3.75
CA LYS A 4 21.72 8.52 -4.82
C LYS A 4 22.20 7.14 -4.35
N MET A 5 22.50 6.96 -3.07
CA MET A 5 23.01 5.67 -2.57
C MET A 5 21.90 4.67 -2.18
N SER A 6 20.62 5.07 -2.13
CA SER A 6 19.50 4.15 -1.82
C SER A 6 18.80 3.58 -3.04
N GLY A 7 19.11 4.04 -4.25
CA GLY A 7 18.40 3.62 -5.48
C GLY A 7 16.94 4.10 -5.55
N GLU A 8 16.53 5.03 -4.68
CA GLU A 8 15.23 5.69 -4.81
C GLU A 8 15.37 6.94 -5.67
N ASP A 9 15.13 6.81 -6.97
CA ASP A 9 15.08 7.95 -7.90
C ASP A 9 13.88 8.88 -7.63
N ILE A 10 12.91 8.46 -6.81
CA ILE A 10 11.66 9.17 -6.54
C ILE A 10 11.40 9.16 -5.02
N SER A 11 11.40 10.33 -4.38
CA SER A 11 11.13 10.40 -2.94
C SER A 11 9.63 10.44 -2.62
N THR A 12 9.26 9.90 -1.45
CA THR A 12 7.87 9.94 -0.95
C THR A 12 7.31 11.35 -0.84
N ASN A 13 8.15 12.31 -0.45
CA ASN A 13 7.80 13.72 -0.41
C ASN A 13 7.47 14.28 -1.80
N ASP A 14 8.21 13.88 -2.83
CA ASP A 14 7.96 14.34 -4.21
C ASP A 14 6.61 13.84 -4.73
N ILE A 15 6.20 12.63 -4.34
CA ILE A 15 4.88 12.06 -4.67
C ILE A 15 3.76 12.88 -4.01
N VAL A 16 3.92 13.21 -2.73
CA VAL A 16 2.93 14.03 -1.99
C VAL A 16 2.85 15.44 -2.57
N GLN A 17 3.98 16.06 -2.89
CA GLN A 17 4.02 17.39 -3.50
C GLN A 17 3.41 17.40 -4.90
N LEU A 18 3.72 16.40 -5.73
CA LEU A 18 3.12 16.22 -7.05
C LEU A 18 1.59 16.16 -6.95
N ARG A 19 1.05 15.32 -6.07
CA ARG A 19 -0.40 15.22 -5.83
C ARG A 19 -0.97 16.55 -5.34
N HIS A 20 -0.31 17.21 -4.40
CA HIS A 20 -0.79 18.48 -3.86
C HIS A 20 -0.88 19.58 -4.93
N ILE A 21 0.13 19.72 -5.77
CA ILE A 21 0.14 20.70 -6.87
C ILE A 21 -0.94 20.37 -7.90
N CYS A 22 -1.02 19.11 -8.34
CA CYS A 22 -2.01 18.70 -9.34
C CYS A 22 -3.44 18.91 -8.85
N LYS A 23 -3.72 18.55 -7.59
CA LYS A 23 -5.04 18.76 -6.96
C LYS A 23 -5.36 20.24 -6.80
N THR A 24 -4.42 21.04 -6.31
CA THR A 24 -4.63 22.48 -6.05
C THR A 24 -4.94 23.26 -7.32
N TYR A 25 -4.23 22.96 -8.42
CA TYR A 25 -4.36 23.70 -9.67
C TYR A 25 -5.23 22.98 -10.72
N GLY A 26 -5.77 21.80 -10.42
CA GLY A 26 -6.58 21.01 -11.36
C GLY A 26 -5.80 20.57 -12.60
N VAL A 27 -4.48 20.38 -12.49
CA VAL A 27 -3.60 20.05 -13.61
C VAL A 27 -3.24 18.56 -13.64
N ARG A 28 -2.91 18.08 -14.83
CA ARG A 28 -2.33 16.74 -15.05
C ARG A 28 -0.88 16.88 -15.49
N THR A 29 -0.04 15.94 -15.08
CA THR A 29 1.33 15.83 -15.54
C THR A 29 1.43 14.91 -16.74
N PHE A 30 2.19 15.35 -17.74
CA PHE A 30 2.53 14.52 -18.88
C PHE A 30 3.82 13.76 -18.58
N ILE A 31 3.73 12.43 -18.54
CA ILE A 31 4.90 11.55 -18.41
C ILE A 31 5.12 10.86 -19.75
N THR A 32 6.24 11.18 -20.39
CA THR A 32 6.54 10.82 -21.79
C THR A 32 6.49 9.32 -22.06
N THR A 33 6.89 8.49 -21.10
CA THR A 33 6.93 7.03 -21.29
C THR A 33 5.99 6.33 -20.32
N ALA A 34 5.25 5.33 -20.84
CA ALA A 34 4.38 4.49 -20.01
C ALA A 34 5.17 3.80 -18.89
N ASN A 35 6.40 3.34 -19.18
CA ASN A 35 7.25 2.70 -18.18
C ASN A 35 7.59 3.64 -17.00
N ALA A 36 7.93 4.90 -17.26
CA ALA A 36 8.21 5.87 -16.20
C ALA A 36 6.95 6.17 -15.38
N ARG A 37 5.80 6.36 -16.04
CA ARG A 37 4.51 6.60 -15.39
C ARG A 37 4.13 5.44 -14.48
N ASP A 38 4.18 4.21 -15.01
CA ASP A 38 3.80 3.02 -14.28
C ASP A 38 4.80 2.73 -13.14
N SER A 39 6.08 3.05 -13.33
CA SER A 39 7.10 2.94 -12.27
C SER A 39 6.82 3.93 -11.13
N LEU A 40 6.58 5.21 -11.45
CA LEU A 40 6.17 6.22 -10.48
C LEU A 40 4.93 5.77 -9.71
N TYR A 41 3.93 5.22 -10.40
CA TYR A 41 2.72 4.74 -9.75
C TYR A 41 2.99 3.54 -8.84
N ARG A 42 3.84 2.58 -9.23
CA ARG A 42 4.26 1.46 -8.35
C ARG A 42 4.95 1.95 -7.09
N VAL A 43 5.89 2.91 -7.21
CA VAL A 43 6.54 3.51 -6.04
C VAL A 43 5.52 4.20 -5.14
N SER A 44 4.55 4.89 -5.74
CA SER A 44 3.47 5.57 -5.00
C SER A 44 2.55 4.60 -4.27
N ILE A 45 2.22 3.46 -4.86
CA ILE A 45 1.45 2.39 -4.20
C ILE A 45 2.23 1.85 -3.00
N ASN A 46 3.52 1.55 -3.17
CA ASN A 46 4.35 1.05 -2.07
C ASN A 46 4.42 2.06 -0.92
N PHE A 47 4.64 3.34 -1.23
CA PHE A 47 4.59 4.42 -0.24
C PHE A 47 3.25 4.43 0.52
N VAL A 48 2.13 4.34 -0.19
CA VAL A 48 0.80 4.32 0.43
C VAL A 48 0.65 3.09 1.34
N LEU A 49 1.04 1.91 0.89
CA LEU A 49 0.94 0.68 1.69
C LEU A 49 1.83 0.77 2.93
N ASP A 50 3.07 1.23 2.80
CA ASP A 50 3.99 1.42 3.92
C ASP A 50 3.45 2.45 4.93
N TYR A 51 2.85 3.54 4.43
CA TYR A 51 2.17 4.52 5.28
C TYR A 51 1.02 3.88 6.05
N CYS A 52 0.16 3.10 5.40
CA CYS A 52 -0.94 2.40 6.04
C CYS A 52 -0.45 1.41 7.12
N GLU A 53 0.61 0.65 6.84
CA GLU A 53 1.19 -0.30 7.78
C GLU A 53 1.87 0.36 9.00
N SER A 54 2.27 1.63 8.88
CA SER A 54 2.83 2.39 9.99
C SER A 54 1.77 2.83 11.01
N ILE A 55 0.49 2.79 10.63
CA ILE A 55 -0.61 3.22 11.49
C ILE A 55 -0.90 2.15 12.55
N SER A 56 -0.80 2.55 13.82
CA SER A 56 -1.04 1.66 14.95
C SER A 56 -2.51 1.60 15.39
N ASN A 57 -3.38 2.45 14.86
CA ASN A 57 -4.80 2.51 15.22
C ASN A 57 -5.72 2.67 14.01
N VAL A 58 -6.64 1.74 13.84
CA VAL A 58 -7.59 1.71 12.71
C VAL A 58 -8.86 2.51 12.98
N SER A 59 -9.06 3.09 14.17
CA SER A 59 -10.31 3.79 14.50
C SER A 59 -10.50 5.12 13.75
N THR A 60 -9.44 5.67 13.17
CA THR A 60 -9.47 6.96 12.46
C THR A 60 -9.40 6.78 10.94
N SER A 61 -9.98 7.72 10.19
CA SER A 61 -9.74 7.82 8.74
C SER A 61 -8.25 8.04 8.49
N ILE A 62 -7.62 7.14 7.73
CA ILE A 62 -6.21 7.25 7.38
C ILE A 62 -6.10 8.23 6.20
N GLN A 63 -5.26 9.25 6.37
CA GLN A 63 -5.15 10.34 5.40
C GLN A 63 -3.70 10.65 5.09
N ILE A 64 -3.42 10.99 3.83
CA ILE A 64 -2.13 11.49 3.38
C ILE A 64 -2.34 12.95 2.98
N ASN A 65 -1.63 13.87 3.62
CA ASN A 65 -1.76 15.31 3.36
C ASN A 65 -3.22 15.83 3.43
N GLY A 66 -3.99 15.33 4.42
CA GLY A 66 -5.40 15.69 4.63
C GLY A 66 -6.40 15.07 3.65
N GLU A 67 -5.97 14.10 2.84
CA GLU A 67 -6.79 13.41 1.85
C GLU A 67 -6.91 11.92 2.17
N ASP A 68 -8.10 11.34 1.99
CA ASP A 68 -8.31 9.89 2.17
C ASP A 68 -7.32 9.09 1.30
N VAL A 69 -6.76 8.02 1.84
CA VAL A 69 -5.74 7.22 1.14
C VAL A 69 -6.20 6.72 -0.23
N ARG A 70 -7.47 6.32 -0.37
CA ARG A 70 -8.00 5.86 -1.68
C ARG A 70 -8.14 7.02 -2.65
N GLU A 71 -8.61 8.17 -2.17
CA GLU A 71 -8.69 9.39 -2.99
C GLU A 71 -7.31 9.88 -3.42
N PHE A 72 -6.31 9.80 -2.53
CA PHE A 72 -4.92 10.15 -2.79
C PHE A 72 -4.32 9.27 -3.89
N ILE A 73 -4.50 7.95 -3.84
CA ILE A 73 -3.90 7.07 -4.84
C ILE A 73 -4.68 7.05 -6.16
N ALA A 74 -6.02 7.23 -6.12
CA ALA A 74 -6.86 7.29 -7.30
C ALA A 74 -6.65 8.59 -8.10
N GLY A 75 -6.68 9.75 -7.44
CA GLY A 75 -6.44 11.01 -8.14
C GLY A 75 -4.97 11.17 -8.58
N LEU A 76 -3.99 10.50 -7.94
CA LEU A 76 -2.62 10.50 -8.44
C LEU A 76 -2.54 9.75 -9.77
N ALA A 77 -3.28 8.64 -9.92
CA ALA A 77 -3.41 7.95 -11.20
C ALA A 77 -3.99 8.88 -12.28
N ASP A 78 -5.04 9.64 -11.94
CA ASP A 78 -5.62 10.63 -12.87
C ASP A 78 -4.62 11.73 -13.22
N ASN A 79 -3.90 12.27 -12.23
CA ASN A 79 -2.93 13.33 -12.41
C ASN A 79 -1.81 12.92 -13.37
N ILE A 80 -1.36 11.66 -13.33
CA ILE A 80 -0.30 11.17 -14.23
C ILE A 80 -0.84 10.55 -15.52
N GLY A 81 -2.16 10.59 -15.75
CA GLY A 81 -2.80 10.04 -16.94
C GLY A 81 -2.73 8.51 -17.03
N LEU A 82 -2.84 7.81 -15.90
CA LEU A 82 -2.92 6.35 -15.85
C LEU A 82 -4.38 5.91 -15.87
N GLU A 83 -4.72 4.97 -16.75
CA GLU A 83 -6.07 4.41 -16.84
C GLU A 83 -6.49 3.74 -15.53
N SER A 84 -7.73 4.00 -15.10
CA SER A 84 -8.27 3.49 -13.83
C SER A 84 -8.21 1.97 -13.71
N ALA A 85 -8.47 1.24 -14.80
CA ALA A 85 -8.38 -0.22 -14.82
C ALA A 85 -6.94 -0.73 -14.59
N ASN A 86 -5.94 -0.04 -15.16
CA ASN A 86 -4.54 -0.38 -14.96
C ASN A 86 -4.08 -0.03 -13.55
N ALA A 87 -4.47 1.15 -13.05
CA ALA A 87 -4.22 1.59 -11.69
C ALA A 87 -4.79 0.59 -10.65
N ALA A 88 -6.05 0.19 -10.82
CA ALA A 88 -6.70 -0.80 -9.96
C ALA A 88 -5.96 -2.14 -9.98
N ARG A 89 -5.58 -2.64 -11.15
CA ARG A 89 -4.82 -3.89 -11.29
C ARG A 89 -3.48 -3.83 -10.56
N MET A 90 -2.76 -2.70 -10.66
CA MET A 90 -1.48 -2.50 -9.98
C MET A 90 -1.64 -2.45 -8.46
N ILE A 91 -2.66 -1.75 -7.96
CA ILE A 91 -2.99 -1.72 -6.53
C ILE A 91 -3.33 -3.13 -6.03
N SER A 92 -4.21 -3.86 -6.72
CA SER A 92 -4.60 -5.22 -6.32
C SER A 92 -3.40 -6.17 -6.28
N ALA A 93 -2.52 -6.10 -7.28
CA ALA A 93 -1.30 -6.90 -7.30
C ALA A 93 -0.37 -6.57 -6.13
N ALA A 94 -0.19 -5.27 -5.82
CA ALA A 94 0.63 -4.83 -4.70
C ALA A 94 0.03 -5.25 -3.36
N VAL A 95 -1.27 -5.08 -3.16
CA VAL A 95 -1.99 -5.53 -1.95
C VAL A 95 -1.83 -7.03 -1.75
N ALA A 96 -2.06 -7.83 -2.80
CA ALA A 96 -1.90 -9.29 -2.73
C ALA A 96 -0.46 -9.70 -2.36
N ALA A 97 0.54 -9.06 -2.97
CA ALA A 97 1.95 -9.30 -2.67
C ALA A 97 2.28 -8.91 -1.21
N ARG A 98 1.78 -7.76 -0.74
CA ARG A 98 1.99 -7.28 0.62
C ARG A 98 1.36 -8.22 1.64
N THR A 99 0.12 -8.64 1.41
CA THR A 99 -0.56 -9.56 2.31
C THR A 99 0.19 -10.89 2.41
N ARG A 100 0.60 -11.47 1.28
CA ARG A 100 1.41 -12.71 1.28
C ARG A 100 2.70 -12.53 2.07
N SER A 101 3.42 -11.43 1.85
CA SER A 101 4.67 -11.14 2.55
C SER A 101 4.46 -11.03 4.07
N ARG A 102 3.41 -10.34 4.51
CA ARG A 102 3.08 -10.16 5.93
C ARG A 102 2.67 -11.44 6.63
N ILE A 103 1.88 -12.29 5.97
CA ILE A 103 1.51 -13.62 6.50
C ILE A 103 2.76 -14.49 6.66
N LEU A 104 3.65 -14.51 5.66
CA LEU A 104 4.90 -15.28 5.74
C LEU A 104 5.82 -14.76 6.85
N GLN A 105 5.90 -13.44 7.01
CA GLN A 105 6.69 -12.84 8.09
C GLN A 105 6.10 -13.15 9.47
N ALA A 106 4.78 -13.06 9.63
CA ALA A 106 4.09 -13.44 10.86
C ALA A 106 4.36 -14.90 11.21
N TRP A 107 4.27 -15.80 10.23
CA TRP A 107 4.59 -17.22 10.41
C TRP A 107 6.04 -17.43 10.85
N ALA A 108 6.99 -16.76 10.20
CA ALA A 108 8.40 -16.85 10.57
C ALA A 108 8.67 -16.36 12.01
N LEU A 109 7.95 -15.34 12.47
CA LEU A 109 8.04 -14.82 13.84
C LEU A 109 7.39 -15.77 14.85
N GLU A 110 6.26 -16.39 14.49
CA GLU A 110 5.57 -17.37 15.32
C GLU A 110 6.46 -18.59 15.60
N VAL A 111 7.11 -19.14 14.57
CA VAL A 111 8.08 -20.25 14.71
C VAL A 111 9.27 -19.87 15.61
N GLN A 112 9.58 -18.57 15.72
CA GLN A 112 10.63 -18.05 16.60
C GLN A 112 10.14 -17.72 18.03
N ASN A 113 8.89 -18.09 18.38
CA ASN A 113 8.22 -17.72 19.64
C ASN A 113 8.07 -16.20 19.86
N LYS A 114 8.06 -15.41 18.78
CA LYS A 114 7.89 -13.95 18.80
C LYS A 114 6.44 -13.56 18.54
N HIS A 115 5.53 -14.05 19.38
CA HIS A 115 4.08 -13.94 19.19
C HIS A 115 3.59 -12.49 19.05
N SER A 116 4.12 -11.56 19.86
CA SER A 116 3.75 -10.14 19.81
C SER A 116 4.16 -9.50 18.48
N GLU A 117 5.35 -9.81 17.95
CA GLU A 117 5.80 -9.33 16.63
C GLU A 117 4.95 -9.95 15.50
N ALA A 118 4.59 -11.23 15.62
CA ALA A 118 3.73 -11.91 14.64
C ALA A 118 2.33 -11.27 14.56
N LEU A 119 1.74 -10.93 15.71
CA LEU A 119 0.46 -10.21 15.78
C LEU A 119 0.55 -8.83 15.12
N VAL A 120 1.67 -8.11 15.27
CA VAL A 120 1.89 -6.82 14.58
C VAL A 120 1.90 -7.00 13.05
N GLU A 121 2.54 -8.05 12.53
CA GLU A 121 2.54 -8.33 11.09
C GLU A 121 1.15 -8.71 10.57
N LEU A 122 0.35 -9.47 11.34
CA LEU A 122 -1.04 -9.76 10.98
C LEU A 122 -1.94 -8.53 11.08
N PHE A 123 -1.71 -7.64 12.05
CA PHE A 123 -2.47 -6.40 12.17
C PHE A 123 -2.30 -5.50 10.94
N LYS A 124 -1.08 -5.43 10.38
CA LYS A 124 -0.81 -4.73 9.11
C LYS A 124 -1.70 -5.23 7.97
N VAL A 125 -1.94 -6.55 7.89
CA VAL A 125 -2.86 -7.15 6.90
C VAL A 125 -4.29 -6.63 7.09
N CYS A 126 -4.77 -6.58 8.33
CA CYS A 126 -6.10 -6.04 8.64
C CYS A 126 -6.25 -4.58 8.21
N VAL A 127 -5.21 -3.75 8.44
CA VAL A 127 -5.23 -2.34 8.02
C VAL A 127 -5.29 -2.23 6.50
N ILE A 128 -4.44 -2.96 5.77
CA ILE A 128 -4.44 -2.94 4.30
C ILE A 128 -5.79 -3.34 3.74
N HIS A 129 -6.39 -4.44 4.19
CA HIS A 129 -7.67 -4.92 3.66
C HIS A 129 -8.87 -4.05 4.06
N ARG A 130 -8.78 -3.28 5.14
CA ARG A 130 -9.83 -2.30 5.45
C ARG A 130 -9.84 -1.14 4.44
N ILE A 131 -8.66 -0.71 4.01
CA ILE A 131 -8.50 0.40 3.05
C ILE A 131 -8.74 -0.10 1.63
N PHE A 132 -8.14 -1.24 1.28
CA PHE A 132 -8.24 -1.88 -0.02
C PHE A 132 -8.93 -3.24 0.15
N PRO A 133 -10.27 -3.26 0.23
CA PRO A 133 -11.00 -4.50 0.43
C PRO A 133 -10.72 -5.47 -0.73
N PRO A 134 -10.60 -6.77 -0.42
CA PRO A 134 -10.57 -7.78 -1.46
C PRO A 134 -11.84 -7.71 -2.31
N ALA A 135 -11.75 -8.13 -3.57
CA ALA A 135 -12.94 -8.33 -4.38
C ALA A 135 -13.87 -9.34 -3.67
N GLU A 136 -15.19 -9.16 -3.79
CA GLU A 136 -16.22 -9.94 -3.08
C GLU A 136 -16.11 -11.47 -3.27
N ASN A 137 -15.30 -11.92 -4.25
CA ASN A 137 -15.08 -13.32 -4.61
C ASN A 137 -13.62 -13.78 -4.44
N SER A 138 -12.77 -13.08 -3.70
CA SER A 138 -11.39 -13.56 -3.48
C SER A 138 -11.37 -14.58 -2.34
N ASP A 139 -11.17 -15.85 -2.68
CA ASP A 139 -10.99 -16.98 -1.76
C ASP A 139 -9.85 -16.81 -0.73
N PHE A 140 -9.11 -15.71 -0.81
CA PHE A 140 -7.95 -15.40 0.01
C PHE A 140 -8.29 -14.92 1.44
N VAL A 141 -9.55 -14.59 1.74
CA VAL A 141 -9.97 -14.11 3.07
C VAL A 141 -10.12 -15.25 4.10
N LEU A 142 -10.16 -16.52 3.67
CA LEU A 142 -10.47 -17.64 4.58
C LEU A 142 -9.29 -18.24 5.36
N ALA A 143 -8.04 -17.82 5.14
CA ALA A 143 -6.87 -18.45 5.77
C ALA A 143 -6.41 -17.80 7.09
N VAL A 144 -7.17 -16.85 7.66
CA VAL A 144 -6.87 -16.22 8.98
C VAL A 144 -7.72 -16.82 10.11
N ILE A 145 -8.33 -17.99 9.89
CA ILE A 145 -9.02 -18.78 10.92
C ILE A 145 -7.92 -19.46 11.80
N PRO A 146 -8.06 -19.45 13.14
CA PRO A 146 -6.95 -19.28 14.07
C PRO A 146 -5.99 -20.47 14.14
N LEU A 147 -4.69 -20.15 14.20
CA LEU A 147 -3.61 -21.08 14.57
C LEU A 147 -3.70 -21.63 16.01
N SER A 148 -4.83 -21.45 16.72
CA SER A 148 -4.99 -21.92 18.11
C SER A 148 -5.62 -23.32 18.24
N LYS A 149 -5.61 -24.15 17.19
CA LYS A 149 -6.22 -25.51 17.24
C LYS A 149 -5.28 -26.70 17.06
N ASN A 150 -3.96 -26.52 17.17
CA ASN A 150 -3.04 -27.67 17.21
C ASN A 150 -1.88 -27.44 18.19
N ILE A 151 -2.22 -27.30 19.47
CA ILE A 151 -1.31 -27.69 20.56
C ILE A 151 -2.15 -28.63 21.44
N ASP A 152 -2.16 -29.91 21.06
CA ASP A 152 -2.36 -31.04 21.98
C ASP A 152 -0.99 -31.68 22.21
#